data_AF-A0A3D0FP26-F1
#
_entry.id   AF-A0A3D0FP26-F1
#
_cell.length_a   1.000
_cell.length_b   1.000
_cell.length_c   1.000
_cell.angle_alpha   90.00
_cell.angle_beta   90.00
_cell.angle_gamma   90.00
#
_symmetry.space_group_name_H-M   'P 1'
#
loop_
_entity.id
_entity.type
_entity.pdbx_description
1 polymer ?
#
loop_
_entity_poly.entity_id
_entity_poly.type
_entity_poly.pdbx_seq_one_letter_code
_entity_poly.pdbx_strand_id
1 'polypeptide(L)'
;MQKKLFCGVGTALVTPFNKEQQIDTETLSALVEYQINGGVDYLVVLGSTAESATLSTAERRMVMDTVLSINAGRLPLVVGIGGNNTAEVAHTLRTTKLDGFEAVLSVCPYYNKPSQRGLELHFQT
;
A
#
# COMPACT_ATOMS: atom_id res chain seq x y z
N MET A 1 -6.96 -25.25 -11.47
CA MET A 1 -5.91 -24.22 -11.64
C MET A 1 -6.08 -23.22 -10.50
N GLN A 2 -5.06 -22.97 -9.69
CA GLN A 2 -5.14 -21.97 -8.60
C GLN A 2 -5.26 -20.58 -9.25
N LYS A 3 -6.26 -19.78 -8.87
CA LYS A 3 -6.44 -18.42 -9.40
C LYS A 3 -5.21 -17.61 -8.99
N LYS A 4 -4.50 -17.01 -9.96
CA LYS A 4 -3.37 -16.10 -9.65
C LYS A 4 -3.94 -14.88 -8.93
N LEU A 5 -3.44 -14.58 -7.72
CA LEU A 5 -3.93 -13.50 -6.86
C LEU A 5 -3.72 -12.11 -7.49
N PHE A 6 -2.54 -11.86 -8.05
CA PHE A 6 -2.17 -10.55 -8.62
C PHE A 6 -1.92 -10.68 -10.12
N CYS A 7 -2.98 -10.60 -10.91
CA CYS A 7 -2.92 -10.68 -12.37
C CYS A 7 -4.05 -9.83 -12.95
N GLY A 8 -3.76 -9.04 -13.98
CA GLY A 8 -4.71 -8.10 -14.59
C GLY A 8 -4.46 -6.67 -14.14
N VAL A 9 -5.53 -5.91 -13.91
CA VAL A 9 -5.48 -4.49 -13.57
C VAL A 9 -5.37 -4.31 -12.06
N GLY A 10 -4.21 -3.83 -11.61
CA GLY A 10 -3.99 -3.38 -10.25
C GLY A 10 -3.98 -1.86 -10.16
N THR A 11 -4.95 -1.26 -9.45
CA THR A 11 -4.98 0.21 -9.30
C THR A 11 -4.21 0.64 -8.05
N ALA A 12 -3.23 1.53 -8.24
CA ALA A 12 -2.62 2.28 -7.14
C ALA A 12 -3.57 3.38 -6.69
N LEU A 13 -4.13 3.22 -5.49
CA LEU A 13 -5.07 4.17 -4.92
C LEU A 13 -4.37 5.50 -4.61
N VAL A 14 -5.06 6.61 -4.86
CA VAL A 14 -4.70 7.91 -4.29
C VAL A 14 -5.20 8.00 -2.84
N THR A 15 -4.68 8.96 -2.09
CA THR A 15 -5.18 9.30 -0.75
C THR A 15 -5.91 10.65 -0.83
N PRO A 16 -7.25 10.69 -0.79
CA PRO A 16 -7.99 11.94 -0.78
C PRO A 16 -7.77 12.72 0.53
N PHE A 17 -7.69 14.04 0.42
CA PHE A 17 -7.61 14.95 1.57
C PHE A 17 -8.75 15.98 1.52
N ASN A 18 -9.27 16.36 2.69
CA ASN A 18 -10.25 17.42 2.82
C ASN A 18 -9.59 18.81 2.77
N LYS A 19 -10.40 19.87 2.90
CA LYS A 19 -9.92 21.26 2.82
C LYS A 19 -8.97 21.62 3.97
N GLU A 20 -9.07 20.89 5.08
CA GLU A 20 -8.25 21.00 6.27
C GLU A 20 -6.97 20.14 6.19
N GLN A 21 -6.67 19.55 5.03
CA GLN A 21 -5.52 18.67 4.76
C GLN A 21 -5.50 17.40 5.62
N GLN A 22 -6.67 16.96 6.10
CA GLN A 22 -6.83 15.68 6.77
C GLN A 22 -7.29 14.63 5.76
N ILE A 23 -7.02 13.35 6.04
CA ILE A 23 -7.46 12.24 5.21
C ILE A 23 -8.99 12.27 5.09
N ASP A 24 -9.50 12.35 3.87
CA ASP A 24 -10.93 12.28 3.57
C ASP A 24 -11.33 10.81 3.36
N THR A 25 -11.72 10.17 4.47
CA THR A 25 -12.11 8.76 4.49
C THR A 25 -13.40 8.48 3.74
N GLU A 26 -14.31 9.44 3.64
CA GLU A 26 -15.57 9.30 2.90
C GLU A 26 -15.29 9.21 1.39
N THR A 27 -14.49 10.15 0.88
CA THR A 27 -14.05 10.14 -0.52
C THR A 27 -13.19 8.91 -0.82
N LEU A 28 -12.30 8.51 0.09
CA LEU A 28 -11.53 7.27 -0.06
C LEU A 28 -12.44 6.04 -0.14
N SER A 29 -13.47 5.96 0.69
CA SER A 29 -14.42 4.85 0.68
C SER A 29 -15.18 4.77 -0.65
N ALA A 30 -15.68 5.91 -1.13
CA ALA A 30 -16.34 5.99 -2.43
C ALA A 30 -15.41 5.61 -3.59
N LEU A 31 -14.13 6.02 -3.52
CA LEU A 31 -13.12 5.65 -4.51
C LEU A 31 -12.87 4.14 -4.53
N VAL A 32 -12.74 3.50 -3.37
CA VAL A 32 -12.52 2.05 -3.27
C VAL A 32 -13.71 1.29 -3.88
N GLU A 33 -14.95 1.68 -3.53
CA GLU A 33 -16.15 1.09 -4.14
C GLU A 33 -16.18 1.29 -5.65
N TYR A 34 -15.86 2.49 -6.13
CA TYR A 34 -15.81 2.78 -7.55
C TYR A 34 -14.81 1.87 -8.28
N GLN A 35 -13.61 1.66 -7.73
CA GLN A 35 -12.60 0.78 -8.31
C GLN A 35 -13.07 -0.69 -8.34
N ILE A 36 -13.62 -1.18 -7.22
CA ILE A 36 -14.14 -2.55 -7.13
C ILE A 36 -15.26 -2.78 -8.16
N ASN A 37 -16.24 -1.87 -8.22
CA ASN A 37 -17.35 -1.95 -9.17
C ASN A 37 -16.91 -1.75 -10.63
N GLY A 38 -15.79 -1.05 -10.84
CA GLY A 38 -15.14 -0.90 -12.14
C GLY A 38 -14.45 -2.18 -12.64
N GLY A 39 -14.38 -3.24 -11.82
CA GLY A 39 -13.88 -4.54 -12.23
C GLY A 39 -12.36 -4.66 -12.24
N VAL A 40 -11.64 -3.88 -11.42
CA VAL A 40 -10.19 -4.07 -11.23
C VAL A 40 -9.91 -5.40 -10.52
N ASP A 41 -8.74 -5.96 -10.76
CA ASP A 41 -8.39 -7.30 -10.26
C ASP A 41 -7.79 -7.27 -8.84
N TYR A 42 -7.12 -6.18 -8.46
CA TYR A 42 -6.55 -5.97 -7.13
C TYR A 42 -6.30 -4.48 -6.86
N LEU A 43 -6.12 -4.12 -5.59
CA LEU A 43 -5.82 -2.74 -5.18
C LEU A 43 -4.43 -2.66 -4.56
N VAL A 44 -3.71 -1.57 -4.86
CA VAL A 44 -2.43 -1.23 -4.24
C VAL A 44 -2.65 -0.01 -3.35
N VAL A 45 -2.48 -0.20 -2.05
CA VAL A 45 -2.71 0.78 -0.98
C VAL A 45 -1.35 1.31 -0.51
N LEU A 46 -1.26 2.59 -0.17
CA LEU A 46 0.00 3.22 0.29
C LEU A 46 1.18 3.13 -0.72
N GLY A 47 0.90 3.01 -2.01
CA GLY A 47 1.91 3.22 -3.06
C GLY A 47 2.35 4.68 -3.15
N SER A 48 3.31 5.00 -4.03
CA SER A 48 3.75 6.38 -4.26
C SER A 48 2.62 7.30 -4.72
N THR A 49 1.68 6.78 -5.53
CA THR A 49 0.47 7.49 -5.99
C THR A 49 -0.45 7.90 -4.84
N ALA A 50 -0.38 7.20 -3.70
CA ALA A 50 -1.11 7.50 -2.49
C ALA A 50 -0.43 8.60 -1.64
N GLU A 51 0.66 9.19 -2.14
CA GLU A 51 1.50 10.16 -1.41
C GLU A 51 2.04 9.59 -0.09
N SER A 52 2.28 8.27 -0.02
CA SER A 52 2.59 7.58 1.24
C SER A 52 3.86 8.07 1.95
N ALA A 53 4.76 8.75 1.25
CA ALA A 53 5.96 9.36 1.81
C ALA A 53 5.66 10.57 2.72
N THR A 54 4.54 11.27 2.53
CA THR A 54 4.14 12.45 3.32
C THR A 54 3.15 12.13 4.43
N LEU A 55 2.60 10.91 4.44
CA LEU A 55 1.70 10.45 5.48
C LEU A 55 2.43 10.10 6.79
N SER A 56 1.86 10.51 7.91
CA SER A 56 2.24 10.02 9.24
C SER A 56 1.83 8.56 9.43
N THR A 57 2.39 7.91 10.45
CA THR A 57 2.02 6.52 10.81
C THR A 57 0.53 6.38 11.13
N ALA A 58 -0.07 7.39 11.75
CA ALA A 58 -1.50 7.40 12.07
C ALA A 58 -2.36 7.51 10.80
N GLU A 59 -1.98 8.37 9.86
CA GLU A 59 -2.69 8.52 8.58
C GLU A 59 -2.57 7.27 7.72
N ARG A 60 -1.37 6.67 7.64
CA ARG A 60 -1.18 5.38 6.97
C ARG A 60 -2.11 4.32 7.52
N ARG A 61 -2.24 4.23 8.86
CA ARG A 61 -3.17 3.29 9.50
C ARG A 61 -4.62 3.59 9.14
N MET A 62 -5.03 4.87 9.18
CA MET A 62 -6.38 5.28 8.82
C MET A 62 -6.74 4.90 7.38
N VAL A 63 -5.81 5.08 6.43
CA VAL A 63 -5.98 4.66 5.03
C VAL A 63 -6.13 3.15 4.94
N MET A 64 -5.24 2.38 5.59
CA MET A 64 -5.32 0.91 5.60
C MET A 64 -6.65 0.42 6.18
N ASP A 65 -7.09 0.96 7.31
CA ASP A 65 -8.36 0.60 7.97
C ASP A 65 -9.57 0.90 7.10
N THR A 66 -9.58 2.07 6.46
CA THR A 66 -10.66 2.48 5.55
C THR A 66 -10.75 1.52 4.37
N VAL A 67 -9.62 1.23 3.71
CA VAL A 67 -9.61 0.32 2.55
C VAL A 67 -9.97 -1.11 2.95
N LEU A 68 -9.46 -1.62 4.07
CA LEU A 68 -9.79 -2.96 4.56
C LEU A 68 -11.30 -3.10 4.85
N SER A 69 -11.86 -2.13 5.58
CA SER A 69 -13.27 -2.11 5.95
C SER A 69 -14.17 -2.14 4.71
N ILE A 70 -13.89 -1.26 3.74
CA ILE A 70 -14.67 -1.21 2.51
C ILE A 70 -14.42 -2.46 1.68
N ASN A 71 -13.17 -2.82 1.38
CA ASN A 71 -12.85 -3.98 0.54
C ASN A 71 -13.54 -5.26 1.03
N ALA A 72 -13.57 -5.50 2.34
CA ALA A 72 -14.26 -6.63 2.97
C ALA A 72 -13.91 -8.00 2.31
N GLY A 73 -12.67 -8.16 1.85
CA GLY A 73 -12.17 -9.36 1.18
C GLY A 73 -12.65 -9.58 -0.25
N ARG A 74 -13.25 -8.57 -0.91
CA ARG A 74 -13.74 -8.68 -2.30
C ARG A 74 -12.61 -8.78 -3.31
N LEU A 75 -11.54 -8.00 -3.14
CA LEU A 75 -10.34 -8.03 -3.97
C LEU A 75 -9.08 -8.29 -3.14
N PRO A 76 -8.04 -8.91 -3.72
CA PRO A 76 -6.70 -8.94 -3.13
C PRO A 76 -6.15 -7.52 -2.94
N LEU A 77 -5.45 -7.32 -1.83
CA LEU A 77 -4.82 -6.06 -1.47
C LEU A 77 -3.30 -6.21 -1.38
N VAL A 78 -2.61 -5.24 -1.96
CA VAL A 78 -1.17 -5.04 -1.81
C VAL A 78 -0.95 -3.77 -0.99
N VAL A 79 -0.09 -3.79 0.02
CA VAL A 79 0.29 -2.59 0.78
C VAL A 79 1.69 -2.11 0.43
N GLY A 80 1.86 -0.82 0.21
CA GLY A 80 3.15 -0.17 0.03
C GLY A 80 3.87 -0.03 1.36
N ILE A 81 4.95 -0.80 1.53
CA ILE A 81 5.90 -0.65 2.63
C ILE A 81 7.29 -0.82 2.03
N GLY A 82 7.98 0.30 1.87
CA GLY A 82 9.32 0.35 1.31
C GLY A 82 10.01 1.65 1.74
N GLY A 83 11.29 1.76 1.44
CA GLY A 83 12.09 2.85 1.94
C GLY A 83 13.56 2.67 1.61
N ASN A 84 14.33 3.74 1.81
CA ASN A 84 15.77 3.69 1.60
C ASN A 84 16.57 3.23 2.84
N ASN A 85 15.89 3.04 3.97
CA ASN A 85 16.45 2.54 5.22
C ASN A 85 15.95 1.11 5.50
N THR A 86 16.75 0.11 5.14
CA THR A 86 16.38 -1.32 5.27
C THR A 86 15.95 -1.69 6.69
N ALA A 87 16.64 -1.19 7.71
CA ALA A 87 16.34 -1.52 9.10
C ALA A 87 14.95 -1.01 9.52
N GLU A 88 14.59 0.19 9.08
CA GLU A 88 13.28 0.80 9.32
C GLU A 88 12.16 0.11 8.54
N VAL A 89 12.39 -0.24 7.27
CA VAL A 89 11.44 -1.02 6.47
C VAL A 89 11.17 -2.36 7.15
N ALA A 90 12.21 -3.09 7.53
CA ALA A 90 12.09 -4.39 8.19
C ALA A 90 11.40 -4.27 9.57
N HIS A 91 11.67 -3.20 10.32
CA HIS A 91 10.96 -2.92 11.57
C HIS A 91 9.47 -2.67 11.32
N THR A 92 9.14 -1.81 10.35
CA THR A 92 7.76 -1.48 9.99
C THR A 92 6.98 -2.71 9.55
N LEU A 93 7.58 -3.59 8.75
CA LEU A 93 6.97 -4.86 8.34
C LEU A 93 6.64 -5.78 9.52
N ARG A 94 7.50 -5.82 10.55
CA ARG A 94 7.29 -6.65 11.74
C ARG A 94 6.25 -6.09 12.71
N THR A 95 6.09 -4.77 12.76
CA THR A 95 5.23 -4.10 13.74
C THR A 95 3.86 -3.71 13.19
N THR A 96 3.73 -3.60 11.87
CA THR A 96 2.45 -3.28 11.21
C THR A 96 1.54 -4.50 11.20
N LYS A 97 0.27 -4.33 11.57
CA LYS A 97 -0.76 -5.36 11.38
C LYS A 97 -1.18 -5.41 9.92
N LEU A 98 -0.82 -6.50 9.26
CA LEU A 98 -1.02 -6.74 7.82
C LEU A 98 -2.19 -7.68 7.53
N ASP A 99 -3.00 -8.04 8.52
CA ASP A 99 -4.19 -8.87 8.33
C ASP A 99 -5.11 -8.26 7.24
N GLY A 100 -5.45 -9.08 6.25
CA GLY A 100 -6.24 -8.65 5.08
C GLY A 100 -5.44 -8.06 3.92
N PHE A 101 -4.10 -8.01 4.00
CA PHE A 101 -3.21 -7.73 2.87
C PHE A 101 -2.47 -9.01 2.46
N GLU A 102 -2.55 -9.38 1.19
CA GLU A 102 -1.94 -10.60 0.66
C GLU A 102 -0.51 -10.41 0.15
N ALA A 103 -0.07 -9.15 -0.06
CA ALA A 103 1.31 -8.85 -0.45
C ALA A 103 1.78 -7.45 -0.02
N VAL A 104 3.09 -7.27 -0.07
CA VAL A 104 3.77 -5.99 0.14
C VAL A 104 4.40 -5.53 -1.16
N LEU A 105 4.21 -4.25 -1.50
CA LEU A 105 4.99 -3.53 -2.49
C LEU A 105 6.14 -2.81 -1.79
N SER A 106 7.37 -3.29 -2.00
CA SER A 106 8.58 -2.62 -1.53
C SER A 106 9.34 -2.02 -2.71
N VAL A 107 9.59 -0.71 -2.65
CA VAL A 107 10.40 0.00 -3.63
C VAL A 107 11.89 -0.23 -3.36
N CYS A 108 12.73 -0.23 -4.40
CA CYS A 108 14.17 -0.16 -4.22
C CYS A 108 14.56 1.07 -3.37
N PRO A 109 15.62 0.97 -2.53
CA PRO A 109 16.15 2.12 -1.81
C PRO A 109 16.44 3.30 -2.73
N TYR A 110 15.65 4.36 -2.56
CA TYR A 110 15.77 5.59 -3.33
C TYR A 110 16.84 6.49 -2.72
N TYR A 111 17.35 7.44 -3.53
CA TYR A 111 18.37 8.43 -3.17
C TYR A 111 19.79 7.87 -2.95
N ASN A 112 19.95 6.85 -2.12
CA ASN A 112 21.25 6.30 -1.71
C ASN A 112 21.97 5.44 -2.76
N LYS A 113 21.28 5.02 -3.84
CA LYS A 113 21.87 4.28 -4.98
C LYS A 113 22.72 3.06 -4.57
N PRO A 114 22.13 2.06 -3.87
CA PRO A 114 22.86 0.88 -3.43
C PRO A 114 23.41 0.07 -4.62
N SER A 115 24.46 -0.71 -4.38
CA SER A 115 24.96 -1.70 -5.34
C SER A 115 23.93 -2.82 -5.54
N GLN A 116 24.09 -3.64 -6.60
CA GLN A 116 23.24 -4.82 -6.83
C GLN A 116 23.24 -5.75 -5.61
N ARG A 117 24.40 -5.99 -5.01
CA ARG A 117 24.50 -6.76 -3.77
C ARG A 117 23.74 -6.10 -2.60
N GLY A 118 23.75 -4.77 -2.52
CA GLY A 118 22.96 -4.03 -1.54
C GLY A 118 21.45 -4.16 -1.75
N LEU A 119 21.00 -4.13 -3.01
CA LEU A 119 19.58 -4.37 -3.36
C LEU A 119 19.14 -5.79 -2.99
N GLU A 120 19.94 -6.80 -3.32
CA GLU A 120 19.67 -8.19 -2.93
C GLU A 120 19.50 -8.32 -1.42
N LEU A 121 20.45 -7.78 -0.64
CA LEU A 121 20.40 -7.83 0.82
C LEU A 121 19.21 -7.05 1.39
N HIS A 122 18.84 -5.92 0.78
CA HIS A 122 17.66 -5.16 1.18
C HIS A 122 16.38 -5.98 1.07
N PHE A 123 16.18 -6.71 -0.03
CA PHE A 123 14.98 -7.53 -0.24
C PHE A 123 15.01 -8.88 0.49
N GLN A 124 16.19 -9.39 0.87
CA GLN A 124 16.33 -10.65 1.60
C GLN A 124 16.05 -10.52 3.12
N THR A 125 16.20 -9.31 3.68
CA THR A 125 16.11 -9.02 5.12
C THR A 125 14.67 -9.01 5.62
#